data_AF-A0A9W7M5E0-F1
#
_entry.id   AF-A0A9W7M5E0-F1
#
_cell.length_a   1.000
_cell.length_b   1.000
_cell.length_c   1.000
_cell.angle_alpha   90.00
_cell.angle_beta   90.00
_cell.angle_gamma   90.00
#
_symmetry.space_group_name_H-M   'P 1'
#
loop_
_entity.id
_entity.type
_entity.pdbx_description
1 polymer ?
#
loop_
_entity_poly.entity_id
_entity_poly.type
_entity_poly.pdbx_seq_one_letter_code
_entity_poly.pdbx_strand_id
1 'polypeptide(L)'
;MENLLRSKGLWSLIENGFEEPESATVQTIAQQTQLDEIRMKDHKVKHYLYQAIDRVVFEQILDRRTSKIVWDSLKSKFGGNERVKKSLLNTLRREFEVLEMKKGETIKEYFAKVMAVANQMRSNGETMPDSVIVEKILRNLTEQFTYVIVSIEEAKDTRTVSVDELQSSLSVHEQKFKRVDQEEDHALKAVAGDGRFEGRRRGTNSYRGRGRGRGRSFDKARVECYKCHKLGHFQYECPR
;
A
#
# COMPACT_ATOMS: atom_id res chain seq x y z
N MET A 1 -0.63 -26.08 -9.29
CA MET A 1 -0.68 -27.52 -9.64
C MET A 1 0.43 -28.34 -8.99
N GLU A 2 1.65 -27.84 -8.91
CA GLU A 2 2.77 -28.53 -8.26
C GLU A 2 2.47 -28.99 -6.82
N ASN A 3 1.92 -28.10 -5.97
CA ASN A 3 1.55 -28.46 -4.59
C ASN A 3 0.48 -29.57 -4.50
N LEU A 4 -0.45 -29.64 -5.46
CA LEU A 4 -1.49 -30.67 -5.52
C LEU A 4 -0.89 -32.04 -5.90
N LEU A 5 0.06 -32.05 -6.82
CA LEU A 5 0.72 -33.27 -7.29
C LEU A 5 1.73 -33.80 -6.26
N ARG A 6 2.42 -32.90 -5.55
CA ARG A 6 3.30 -33.24 -4.42
C ARG A 6 2.50 -33.81 -3.24
N SER A 7 1.35 -33.23 -2.89
CA SER A 7 0.52 -33.74 -1.78
C SER A 7 -0.09 -35.13 -2.06
N LYS A 8 -0.27 -35.48 -3.34
CA LYS A 8 -0.73 -36.80 -3.79
C LYS A 8 0.41 -37.80 -4.03
N GLY A 9 1.67 -37.41 -3.85
CA GLY A 9 2.84 -38.27 -4.11
C GLY A 9 3.03 -38.65 -5.58
N LEU A 10 2.42 -37.90 -6.51
CA LEU A 10 2.43 -38.19 -7.95
C LEU A 10 3.49 -37.38 -8.72
N TRP A 11 4.22 -36.49 -8.03
CA TRP A 11 5.22 -35.60 -8.62
C TRP A 11 6.38 -36.33 -9.30
N SER A 12 6.78 -37.50 -8.77
CA SER A 12 7.87 -38.32 -9.33
C SER A 12 7.62 -38.75 -10.77
N LEU A 13 6.37 -38.93 -11.19
CA LEU A 13 6.00 -39.30 -12.56
C LEU A 13 6.10 -38.13 -13.55
N ILE A 14 6.02 -36.90 -13.05
CA ILE A 14 6.16 -35.68 -13.84
C ILE A 14 7.65 -35.32 -13.96
N GLU A 15 8.42 -35.51 -12.90
CA GLU A 15 9.84 -35.16 -12.84
C GLU A 15 10.72 -36.19 -13.57
N ASN A 16 10.55 -37.48 -13.26
CA ASN A 16 11.36 -38.53 -13.88
C ASN A 16 10.77 -38.97 -15.23
N GLY A 17 9.44 -38.97 -15.35
CA GLY A 17 8.75 -39.55 -16.49
C GLY A 17 8.72 -41.07 -16.43
N PHE A 18 7.95 -41.66 -17.32
CA PHE A 18 7.91 -43.10 -17.54
C PHE A 18 7.99 -43.32 -19.05
N GLU A 19 8.99 -44.09 -19.49
CA GLU A 19 9.06 -44.58 -20.87
C GLU A 19 8.28 -45.89 -20.94
N GLU A 20 7.26 -45.91 -21.80
CA GLU A 20 6.54 -47.14 -22.06
C GLU A 20 7.48 -48.11 -22.78
N PRO A 21 7.79 -49.29 -22.19
CA PRO A 21 8.69 -50.24 -22.84
C PRO A 21 8.07 -50.71 -24.15
N GLU A 22 8.88 -50.78 -25.21
CA GLU A 22 8.46 -51.34 -26.49
C GLU A 22 7.88 -52.74 -26.29
N SER A 23 6.76 -53.01 -26.96
CA SER A 23 5.93 -54.21 -26.81
C SER A 23 6.64 -55.56 -27.07
N ALA A 24 7.93 -55.54 -27.40
CA ALA A 24 8.75 -56.70 -27.71
C ALA A 24 9.54 -57.27 -26.50
N THR A 25 9.53 -56.64 -25.32
CA THR A 25 10.23 -57.19 -24.14
C THR A 25 9.35 -58.21 -23.40
N VAL A 26 9.84 -59.45 -23.26
CA VAL A 26 9.23 -60.47 -22.39
C VAL A 26 9.39 -60.01 -20.94
N GLN A 27 8.29 -59.55 -20.33
CA GLN A 27 8.26 -59.05 -18.96
C GLN A 27 7.73 -60.13 -18.01
N THR A 28 8.34 -60.23 -16.83
CA THR A 28 7.82 -61.10 -15.76
C THR A 28 6.51 -60.55 -15.19
N ILE A 29 5.67 -61.42 -14.60
CA ILE A 29 4.36 -61.03 -14.03
C ILE A 29 4.50 -59.88 -13.02
N ALA A 30 5.55 -59.90 -12.19
CA ALA A 30 5.84 -58.84 -11.22
C ALA A 30 6.18 -57.49 -11.90
N GLN A 31 6.89 -57.51 -13.03
CA GLN A 31 7.19 -56.32 -13.81
C GLN A 31 5.92 -55.76 -14.48
N GLN A 32 5.05 -56.63 -15.00
CA GLN A 32 3.76 -56.21 -15.58
C GLN A 32 2.87 -55.53 -14.54
N THR A 33 2.75 -56.08 -13.33
CA THR A 33 1.97 -55.46 -12.25
C THR A 33 2.50 -54.07 -11.86
N GLN A 34 3.82 -53.89 -11.83
CA GLN A 34 4.43 -52.59 -11.53
C GLN A 34 4.20 -51.57 -12.65
N LEU A 35 4.26 -52.01 -13.91
CA LEU A 35 4.00 -51.14 -15.07
C LEU A 35 2.54 -50.70 -15.13
N ASP A 36 1.59 -51.59 -14.81
CA ASP A 36 0.17 -51.25 -14.75
C ASP A 36 -0.14 -50.27 -13.61
N GLU A 37 0.51 -50.41 -12.45
CA GLU A 37 0.42 -49.40 -11.39
C GLU A 37 0.94 -48.03 -11.83
N ILE A 38 2.06 -47.98 -12.54
CA ILE A 38 2.64 -46.74 -13.06
C ILE A 38 1.73 -46.12 -14.11
N ARG A 39 1.17 -46.92 -15.03
CA ARG A 39 0.17 -46.46 -16.02
C ARG A 39 -1.06 -45.88 -15.33
N MET A 40 -1.59 -46.55 -14.32
CA MET A 40 -2.75 -46.05 -13.58
C MET A 40 -2.46 -44.73 -12.86
N LYS A 41 -1.25 -44.57 -12.31
CA LYS A 41 -0.83 -43.30 -11.70
C LYS A 41 -0.62 -42.20 -12.76
N ASP A 42 -0.06 -42.52 -13.93
CA ASP A 42 0.08 -41.59 -15.06
C ASP A 42 -1.29 -41.12 -15.57
N HIS A 43 -2.26 -42.02 -15.72
CA HIS A 43 -3.63 -41.66 -16.09
C HIS A 43 -4.30 -40.73 -15.06
N LYS A 44 -4.07 -40.96 -13.75
CA LYS A 44 -4.56 -40.06 -12.70
C LYS A 44 -3.94 -38.67 -12.82
N VAL A 45 -2.63 -38.58 -13.09
CA VAL A 45 -1.97 -37.28 -13.29
C VAL A 45 -2.51 -36.58 -14.52
N LYS A 46 -2.62 -37.26 -15.67
CA LYS A 46 -3.26 -36.72 -16.88
C LYS A 46 -4.66 -36.19 -16.60
N HIS A 47 -5.47 -36.94 -15.85
CA HIS A 47 -6.82 -36.50 -15.49
C HIS A 47 -6.80 -35.18 -14.70
N TYR A 48 -5.92 -35.06 -13.68
CA TYR A 48 -5.78 -33.82 -12.93
C TYR A 48 -5.27 -32.66 -13.79
N LEU A 49 -4.33 -32.92 -14.70
CA LEU A 49 -3.87 -31.91 -15.65
C LEU A 49 -5.02 -31.44 -16.55
N TYR A 50 -5.78 -32.38 -17.13
CA TYR A 50 -6.91 -32.04 -18.01
C TYR A 50 -8.04 -31.30 -17.29
N GLN A 51 -8.28 -31.59 -16.01
CA GLN A 51 -9.24 -30.81 -15.21
C GLN A 51 -8.79 -29.37 -14.94
N ALA A 52 -7.47 -29.13 -14.90
CA ALA A 52 -6.91 -27.82 -14.59
C ALA A 52 -6.62 -26.96 -15.82
N ILE A 53 -6.69 -27.53 -17.03
CA ILE A 53 -6.34 -26.86 -18.29
C ILE A 53 -7.62 -26.60 -19.08
N ASP A 54 -7.73 -25.38 -19.64
CA ASP A 54 -8.85 -25.03 -20.52
C ASP A 54 -8.80 -25.82 -21.84
N ARG A 55 -9.97 -26.09 -22.42
CA ARG A 55 -10.14 -26.92 -23.62
C ARG A 55 -9.32 -26.42 -24.81
N VAL A 56 -9.22 -25.09 -24.97
CA VAL A 56 -8.41 -24.47 -26.03
C VAL A 56 -6.93 -24.84 -25.90
N VAL A 57 -6.40 -24.79 -24.67
CA VAL A 57 -5.01 -25.12 -24.39
C VAL A 57 -4.76 -26.61 -24.59
N PHE A 58 -5.71 -27.44 -24.15
CA PHE A 58 -5.66 -28.89 -24.31
C PHE A 58 -5.60 -29.29 -25.78
N GLU A 59 -6.43 -28.71 -26.64
CA GLU A 59 -6.46 -28.98 -28.08
C GLU A 59 -5.13 -28.67 -28.77
N GLN A 60 -4.38 -27.70 -28.27
CA GLN A 60 -3.07 -27.36 -28.83
C GLN A 60 -1.96 -28.36 -28.47
N ILE A 61 -2.12 -29.20 -27.43
CA ILE A 61 -1.11 -30.19 -27.04
C ILE A 61 -1.21 -31.39 -27.99
N LEU A 62 -0.22 -31.54 -28.87
CA LEU A 62 -0.20 -32.58 -29.92
C LEU A 62 0.20 -33.95 -29.39
N ASP A 63 1.20 -34.02 -28.50
CA ASP A 63 1.67 -35.27 -27.90
C ASP A 63 1.17 -35.40 -26.46
N ARG A 64 0.53 -36.53 -26.17
CA ARG A 64 -0.16 -36.84 -24.90
C ARG A 64 0.18 -38.23 -24.37
N ARG A 65 1.27 -38.83 -24.86
CA ARG A 65 1.68 -40.20 -24.51
C ARG A 65 1.93 -40.36 -23.02
N THR A 66 2.52 -39.37 -22.36
CA THR A 66 2.81 -39.42 -20.92
C THR A 66 2.44 -38.10 -20.24
N SER A 67 2.17 -38.13 -18.93
CA SER A 67 1.90 -36.91 -18.15
C SER A 67 3.07 -35.94 -18.21
N LYS A 68 4.30 -36.45 -18.29
CA LYS A 68 5.52 -35.64 -18.43
C LYS A 68 5.52 -34.84 -19.73
N ILE A 69 5.21 -35.47 -20.88
CA ILE A 69 5.15 -34.75 -22.16
C ILE A 69 4.07 -33.66 -22.14
N VAL A 70 2.90 -33.97 -21.56
CA VAL A 70 1.82 -32.97 -21.38
C VAL A 70 2.30 -31.81 -20.51
N TRP A 71 2.96 -32.11 -19.38
CA TRP A 71 3.52 -31.11 -18.47
C TRP A 71 4.62 -30.27 -19.12
N ASP A 72 5.53 -30.88 -19.87
CA ASP A 72 6.62 -30.19 -20.56
C ASP A 72 6.10 -29.33 -21.71
N SER A 73 5.07 -29.78 -22.44
CA SER A 73 4.40 -28.96 -23.46
C SER A 73 3.70 -27.75 -22.83
N LEU A 74 3.05 -27.92 -21.68
CA LEU A 74 2.49 -26.81 -20.91
C LEU A 74 3.59 -25.87 -20.40
N LYS A 75 4.70 -26.41 -19.90
CA LYS A 75 5.85 -25.62 -19.46
C LYS A 75 6.48 -24.87 -20.64
N SER A 76 6.56 -25.46 -21.81
CA SER A 76 7.08 -24.79 -23.01
C SER A 76 6.14 -23.69 -23.51
N LYS A 77 4.82 -23.88 -23.42
CA LYS A 77 3.82 -22.91 -23.90
C LYS A 77 3.53 -21.79 -22.90
N PHE A 78 3.38 -22.14 -21.62
CA PHE A 78 2.98 -21.23 -20.53
C PHE A 78 4.09 -20.91 -19.55
N GLY A 79 5.19 -21.66 -19.56
CA GLY A 79 6.42 -21.25 -18.86
C GLY A 79 7.04 -19.99 -19.47
N GLY A 80 6.43 -19.43 -20.52
CA GLY A 80 6.75 -18.14 -21.12
C GLY A 80 8.05 -18.21 -21.91
N ASN A 81 8.07 -17.59 -23.09
CA ASN A 81 9.33 -17.18 -23.68
C ASN A 81 10.17 -16.52 -22.57
N GLU A 82 11.35 -17.05 -22.22
CA GLU A 82 12.19 -16.45 -21.18
C GLU A 82 12.37 -14.95 -21.40
N ARG A 83 12.33 -14.52 -22.67
CA ARG A 83 12.34 -13.11 -23.08
C ARG A 83 11.16 -12.31 -22.52
N VAL A 84 9.94 -12.84 -22.53
CA VAL A 84 8.74 -12.21 -21.99
C VAL A 84 8.79 -12.18 -20.46
N LYS A 85 9.25 -13.27 -19.82
CA LYS A 85 9.48 -13.28 -18.37
C LYS A 85 10.52 -12.23 -17.96
N LYS A 86 11.65 -12.18 -18.68
CA LYS A 86 12.70 -11.17 -18.47
C LYS A 86 12.18 -9.75 -18.71
N SER A 87 11.36 -9.51 -19.74
CA SER A 87 10.80 -8.18 -19.99
C SER A 87 9.80 -7.78 -18.90
N LEU A 88 8.92 -8.68 -18.48
CA LEU A 88 7.97 -8.45 -17.39
C LEU A 88 8.71 -8.16 -16.08
N LEU A 89 9.72 -8.96 -15.76
CA LEU A 89 10.55 -8.78 -14.57
C LEU A 89 11.29 -7.43 -14.61
N ASN A 90 11.81 -7.01 -15.77
CA ASN A 90 12.38 -5.67 -15.91
C ASN A 90 11.35 -4.55 -15.72
N THR A 91 10.11 -4.73 -16.17
CA THR A 91 9.03 -3.78 -15.90
C THR A 91 8.71 -3.72 -14.41
N LEU A 92 8.62 -4.87 -13.73
CA LEU A 92 8.37 -4.95 -12.29
C LEU A 92 9.51 -4.32 -11.48
N ARG A 93 10.77 -4.50 -11.89
CA ARG A 93 11.92 -3.82 -11.26
C ARG A 93 11.79 -2.31 -11.34
N ARG A 94 11.44 -1.78 -12.51
CA ARG A 94 11.21 -0.33 -12.68
C ARG A 94 10.05 0.15 -11.83
N GLU A 95 8.95 -0.60 -11.80
CA GLU A 95 7.80 -0.29 -10.95
C GLU A 95 8.20 -0.28 -9.47
N PHE A 96 8.98 -1.27 -9.02
CA PHE A 96 9.51 -1.33 -7.66
C PHE A 96 10.48 -0.18 -7.36
N GLU A 97 11.35 0.21 -8.29
CA GLU A 97 12.28 1.34 -8.12
C GLU A 97 11.55 2.68 -7.99
N VAL A 98 10.52 2.93 -8.80
CA VAL A 98 9.75 4.18 -8.79
C VAL A 98 8.67 4.17 -7.70
N LEU A 99 8.40 3.02 -7.06
CA LEU A 99 7.36 2.91 -6.05
C LEU A 99 7.65 3.81 -4.84
N GLU A 100 6.77 4.78 -4.61
CA GLU A 100 6.86 5.77 -3.54
C GLU A 100 5.50 5.96 -2.87
N MET A 101 5.52 6.32 -1.59
CA MET A 101 4.29 6.56 -0.84
C MET A 101 3.68 7.90 -1.26
N LYS A 102 2.39 7.89 -1.66
CA LYS A 102 1.70 9.11 -2.07
C LYS A 102 1.24 9.93 -0.86
N LYS A 103 1.11 11.25 -1.04
CA LYS A 103 0.54 12.14 -0.01
C LYS A 103 -0.90 11.74 0.29
N GLY A 104 -1.20 11.47 1.56
CA GLY A 104 -2.53 11.05 2.02
C GLY A 104 -2.83 9.55 1.88
N GLU A 105 -1.88 8.75 1.35
CA GLU A 105 -1.98 7.29 1.37
C GLU A 105 -1.74 6.76 2.79
N THR A 106 -2.43 5.70 3.19
CA THR A 106 -2.18 5.06 4.49
C THR A 106 -0.99 4.11 4.43
N ILE A 107 -0.35 3.85 5.56
CA ILE A 107 0.79 2.92 5.62
C ILE A 107 0.37 1.52 5.15
N LYS A 108 -0.83 1.08 5.53
CA LYS A 108 -1.37 -0.23 5.11
C LYS A 108 -1.53 -0.34 3.59
N GLU A 109 -2.05 0.69 2.94
CA GLU A 109 -2.20 0.70 1.48
C GLU A 109 -0.86 0.68 0.77
N TYR A 110 0.10 1.46 1.25
CA TYR A 110 1.44 1.49 0.69
C TYR A 110 2.14 0.13 0.82
N PHE A 111 2.11 -0.48 2.00
CA PHE A 111 2.66 -1.82 2.23
C PHE A 111 2.01 -2.87 1.32
N ALA A 112 0.69 -2.81 1.12
CA ALA A 112 -0.01 -3.74 0.24
C ALA A 112 0.48 -3.63 -1.21
N LYS A 113 0.76 -2.41 -1.71
CA LYS A 113 1.32 -2.19 -3.06
C LYS A 113 2.74 -2.72 -3.17
N VAL A 114 3.60 -2.41 -2.20
CA VAL A 114 4.99 -2.91 -2.17
C VAL A 114 4.99 -4.44 -2.20
N MET A 115 4.16 -5.07 -1.35
CA MET A 115 4.06 -6.53 -1.27
C MET A 115 3.48 -7.15 -2.53
N ALA A 116 2.51 -6.49 -3.18
CA ALA A 116 1.98 -6.96 -4.46
C ALA A 116 3.08 -7.04 -5.54
N VAL A 117 3.87 -5.97 -5.69
CA VAL A 117 4.98 -5.94 -6.66
C VAL A 117 6.06 -6.94 -6.28
N ALA A 118 6.48 -7.00 -5.01
CA ALA A 118 7.49 -7.94 -4.53
C ALA A 118 7.08 -9.40 -4.74
N ASN A 119 5.81 -9.74 -4.52
CA ASN A 119 5.28 -11.08 -4.76
C ASN A 119 5.20 -11.41 -6.25
N GLN A 120 4.91 -10.43 -7.11
CA GLN A 120 5.00 -10.60 -8.56
C GLN A 120 6.45 -10.80 -9.04
N MET A 121 7.43 -10.14 -8.43
CA MET A 121 8.84 -10.37 -8.73
C MET A 121 9.28 -11.77 -8.29
N ARG A 122 8.88 -12.21 -7.08
CA ARG A 122 9.12 -13.58 -6.59
C ARG A 122 8.53 -14.65 -7.50
N SER A 123 7.30 -14.48 -7.95
CA SER A 123 6.63 -15.46 -8.83
C SER A 123 7.27 -15.55 -10.22
N ASN A 124 7.94 -14.48 -10.66
CA ASN A 124 8.73 -14.46 -11.90
C ASN A 124 10.18 -14.95 -11.73
N GLY A 125 10.55 -15.42 -10.54
CA GLY A 125 11.84 -16.07 -10.27
C GLY A 125 12.92 -15.16 -9.68
N GLU A 126 12.58 -13.95 -9.23
CA GLU A 126 13.52 -13.05 -8.56
C GLU A 126 13.52 -13.26 -7.04
N THR A 127 14.71 -13.31 -6.44
CA THR A 127 14.86 -13.39 -4.99
C THR A 127 14.63 -12.02 -4.37
N MET A 128 13.49 -11.84 -3.71
CA MET A 128 13.18 -10.65 -2.91
C MET A 128 13.28 -10.99 -1.42
N PRO A 129 14.46 -10.84 -0.79
CA PRO A 129 14.58 -10.98 0.65
C PRO A 129 13.88 -9.82 1.35
N ASP A 130 13.42 -10.05 2.57
CA ASP A 130 12.66 -9.05 3.34
C ASP A 130 13.49 -7.79 3.62
N SER A 131 14.81 -7.92 3.76
CA SER A 131 15.72 -6.78 3.92
C SER A 131 15.63 -5.78 2.77
N VAL A 132 15.55 -6.24 1.52
CA VAL A 132 15.42 -5.37 0.35
C VAL A 132 14.08 -4.64 0.35
N ILE A 133 13.01 -5.31 0.81
CA ILE A 133 11.67 -4.74 0.90
C ILE A 133 11.62 -3.70 2.03
N VAL A 134 12.18 -4.01 3.19
CA VAL A 134 12.28 -3.11 4.34
C VAL A 134 13.08 -1.86 3.99
N GLU A 135 14.26 -2.01 3.38
CA GLU A 135 15.05 -0.86 2.92
C GLU A 135 14.30 -0.02 1.89
N LYS A 136 13.58 -0.65 0.95
CA LYS A 136 12.78 0.07 -0.04
C LYS A 136 11.70 0.93 0.62
N ILE A 137 11.00 0.37 1.62
CA ILE A 137 9.94 1.06 2.36
C ILE A 137 10.52 2.23 3.15
N LEU A 138 11.60 2.00 3.92
CA LEU A 138 12.24 3.03 4.72
C LEU A 138 12.74 4.20 3.88
N ARG A 139 13.30 3.95 2.68
CA ARG A 139 13.81 5.02 1.79
C ARG A 139 12.73 5.85 1.09
N ASN A 140 11.53 5.32 0.87
CA ASN A 140 10.49 5.95 0.04
C ASN A 140 9.17 6.24 0.78
N LEU A 141 9.23 6.24 2.11
CA LEU A 141 8.19 6.81 2.98
C LEU A 141 8.17 8.33 2.87
N THR A 142 7.01 8.95 3.11
CA THR A 142 6.86 10.41 3.06
C THR A 142 7.60 11.10 4.21
N GLU A 143 7.93 12.40 4.03
CA GLU A 143 8.65 13.23 5.00
C GLU A 143 8.01 13.28 6.41
N GLN A 144 6.70 13.03 6.50
CA GLN A 144 5.98 12.95 7.77
C GLN A 144 6.50 11.82 8.67
N PHE A 145 7.13 10.79 8.09
CA PHE A 145 7.68 9.65 8.82
C PHE A 145 9.20 9.73 9.03
N THR A 146 9.88 10.79 8.59
CA THR A 146 11.35 10.90 8.67
C THR A 146 11.89 10.67 10.08
N TYR A 147 11.26 11.24 11.11
CA TYR A 147 11.66 11.04 12.50
C TYR A 147 11.52 9.57 12.96
N VAL A 148 10.47 8.90 12.51
CA VAL A 148 10.20 7.49 12.84
C VAL A 148 11.21 6.58 12.11
N ILE A 149 11.56 6.91 10.88
CA ILE A 149 12.58 6.19 10.10
C ILE A 149 13.92 6.23 10.83
N VAL A 150 14.40 7.42 11.20
CA VAL A 150 15.66 7.57 11.96
C VAL A 150 15.63 6.78 13.26
N SER A 151 14.51 6.85 14.01
CA SER A 151 14.36 6.10 15.26
C SER A 151 14.43 4.58 15.05
N ILE A 152 13.87 4.07 13.94
CA ILE A 152 13.91 2.64 13.61
C ILE A 152 15.32 2.23 13.16
N GLU A 153 15.99 3.05 12.34
CA GLU A 153 17.35 2.80 11.87
C GLU A 153 18.38 2.82 13.01
N GLU A 154 18.18 3.65 14.04
CA GLU A 154 19.03 3.67 15.22
C GLU A 154 18.74 2.52 16.19
N ALA A 155 17.48 2.13 16.34
CA ALA A 155 17.07 1.15 17.34
C ALA A 155 17.18 -0.32 16.85
N LYS A 156 17.13 -0.56 15.54
CA LYS A 156 17.05 -1.92 14.96
C LYS A 156 17.98 -2.08 13.77
N ASP A 157 18.58 -3.26 13.66
CA ASP A 157 19.34 -3.64 12.45
C ASP A 157 18.35 -3.95 11.31
N THR A 158 18.27 -3.04 10.33
CA THR A 158 17.36 -3.08 9.17
C THR A 158 17.47 -4.37 8.36
N ARG A 159 18.57 -5.11 8.48
CA ARG A 159 18.78 -6.41 7.82
C ARG A 159 18.06 -7.57 8.49
N THR A 160 17.63 -7.41 9.74
CA THR A 160 17.02 -8.47 10.57
C THR A 160 15.53 -8.26 10.78
N VAL A 161 15.03 -7.05 10.55
CA VAL A 161 13.63 -6.69 10.74
C VAL A 161 12.77 -7.35 9.66
N SER A 162 11.67 -7.99 10.07
CA SER A 162 10.68 -8.53 9.14
C SER A 162 9.75 -7.42 8.63
N VAL A 163 9.15 -7.62 7.46
CA VAL A 163 8.19 -6.66 6.89
C VAL A 163 7.00 -6.44 7.84
N ASP A 164 6.52 -7.48 8.51
CA ASP A 164 5.38 -7.42 9.44
C ASP A 164 5.71 -6.61 10.70
N GLU A 165 6.92 -6.76 11.23
CA GLU A 165 7.38 -6.00 12.39
C GLU A 165 7.51 -4.51 12.05
N LEU A 166 8.07 -4.20 10.87
CA LEU A 166 8.16 -2.82 10.37
C LEU A 166 6.76 -2.22 10.19
N GLN A 167 5.84 -2.96 9.56
CA GLN A 167 4.46 -2.51 9.33
C GLN A 167 3.75 -2.21 10.65
N SER A 168 3.94 -3.06 11.66
CA SER A 168 3.36 -2.90 12.99
C SER A 168 3.89 -1.64 13.67
N SER A 169 5.20 -1.43 13.64
CA SER A 169 5.86 -0.25 14.20
C SER A 169 5.34 1.04 13.56
N LEU A 170 5.35 1.10 12.22
CA LEU A 170 4.91 2.27 11.48
C LEU A 170 3.42 2.56 11.67
N SER A 171 2.57 1.54 11.71
CA SER A 171 1.12 1.70 11.94
C SER A 171 0.79 2.34 13.31
N VAL A 172 1.55 1.99 14.36
CA VAL A 172 1.40 2.60 15.69
C VAL A 172 1.74 4.09 15.64
N HIS A 173 2.75 4.47 14.86
CA HIS A 173 3.10 5.89 14.67
C HIS A 173 2.04 6.63 13.84
N GLU A 174 1.50 6.02 12.78
CA GLU A 174 0.40 6.62 11.98
C GLU A 174 -0.80 7.01 12.84
N GLN A 175 -1.18 6.16 13.80
CA GLN A 175 -2.28 6.44 14.74
C GLN A 175 -1.98 7.61 15.67
N LYS A 176 -0.71 7.80 16.06
CA LYS A 176 -0.29 8.93 16.91
C LYS A 176 -0.27 10.24 16.11
N PHE A 177 0.21 10.22 14.86
CA PHE A 177 0.20 11.40 13.98
C PHE A 177 -1.21 11.87 13.63
N LYS A 178 -2.16 10.95 13.37
CA LYS A 178 -3.56 11.33 13.14
C LYS A 178 -4.21 12.05 14.32
N ARG A 179 -3.75 11.80 15.56
CA ARG A 179 -4.22 12.54 16.74
C ARG A 179 -3.65 13.96 16.78
N VAL A 180 -2.37 14.12 16.42
CA VAL A 180 -1.72 15.42 16.35
C VAL A 180 -2.32 16.28 15.23
N ASP A 181 -2.53 15.73 14.03
CA ASP A 181 -3.20 16.47 12.94
C ASP A 181 -4.62 16.89 13.31
N GLN A 182 -5.36 16.05 14.06
CA GLN A 182 -6.68 16.42 14.59
C GLN A 182 -6.57 17.51 15.65
N GLU A 183 -5.62 17.44 16.57
CA GLU A 183 -5.40 18.46 17.59
C GLU A 183 -4.92 19.79 16.98
N GLU A 184 -4.06 19.75 15.96
CA GLU A 184 -3.61 20.92 15.19
C GLU A 184 -4.72 21.48 14.32
N ASP A 185 -5.54 20.66 13.66
CA ASP A 185 -6.73 21.14 12.95
C ASP A 185 -7.75 21.75 13.91
N HIS A 186 -7.88 21.19 15.12
CA HIS A 186 -8.77 21.73 16.16
C HIS A 186 -8.19 23.00 16.77
N ALA A 187 -6.86 23.12 16.92
CA ALA A 187 -6.18 24.32 17.38
C ALA A 187 -6.17 25.41 16.30
N LEU A 188 -5.92 25.07 15.03
CA LEU A 188 -6.06 25.95 13.87
C LEU A 188 -7.51 26.38 13.68
N LYS A 189 -8.50 25.50 13.92
CA LYS A 189 -9.91 25.88 13.99
C LYS A 189 -10.27 26.61 15.28
N ALA A 190 -9.51 26.53 16.36
CA ALA A 190 -9.73 27.36 17.55
C ALA A 190 -9.14 28.76 17.35
N VAL A 191 -7.97 28.86 16.71
CA VAL A 191 -7.32 30.12 16.34
C VAL A 191 -8.03 30.78 15.15
N ALA A 192 -8.58 30.01 14.20
CA ALA A 192 -9.43 30.51 13.12
C ALA A 192 -10.92 30.60 13.50
N GLY A 193 -11.34 29.91 14.57
CA GLY A 193 -12.73 29.84 15.04
C GLY A 193 -13.02 30.70 16.25
N ASP A 194 -12.01 31.37 16.84
CA ASP A 194 -12.20 32.59 17.63
C ASP A 194 -12.26 33.84 16.75
N GLY A 195 -12.58 33.64 15.46
CA GLY A 195 -13.02 34.65 14.50
C GLY A 195 -14.53 34.89 14.51
N ARG A 196 -15.24 34.63 15.63
CA ARG A 196 -16.59 35.17 15.86
C ARG A 196 -16.54 36.46 16.67
N PHE A 197 -15.75 37.41 16.21
CA PHE A 197 -16.09 38.82 16.37
C PHE A 197 -16.50 39.34 15.00
N GLU A 198 -17.75 39.78 14.92
CA GLU A 198 -18.46 40.29 13.76
C GLU A 198 -17.80 41.59 13.25
N GLY A 199 -16.64 41.46 12.62
CA GLY A 199 -15.84 42.55 12.10
C GLY A 199 -16.15 42.81 10.63
N ARG A 200 -17.23 43.56 10.36
CA ARG A 200 -17.42 44.26 9.08
C ARG A 200 -16.22 45.19 8.81
N ARG A 201 -15.20 44.70 8.10
CA ARG A 201 -14.19 45.56 7.47
C ARG A 201 -14.78 46.15 6.19
N ARG A 202 -15.38 47.33 6.30
CA ARG A 202 -15.65 48.19 5.14
C ARG A 202 -14.43 49.05 4.91
N GLY A 203 -13.77 48.81 3.77
CA GLY A 203 -12.62 49.57 3.31
C GLY A 203 -12.91 51.06 3.20
N THR A 204 -11.94 51.81 3.69
CA THR A 204 -11.63 53.21 3.46
C THR A 204 -11.74 53.58 1.97
N ASN A 205 -12.63 54.52 1.59
CA ASN A 205 -12.19 55.75 0.94
C ASN A 205 -13.23 56.88 0.98
N SER A 206 -12.67 58.08 1.05
CA SER A 206 -13.24 59.42 1.22
C SER A 206 -14.45 59.76 0.33
N TYR A 207 -15.40 60.55 0.86
CA TYR A 207 -15.70 61.92 0.41
C TYR A 207 -16.99 62.46 1.09
N ARG A 208 -16.84 63.64 1.71
CA ARG A 208 -17.83 64.74 1.86
C ARG A 208 -19.26 64.39 2.32
N GLY A 209 -19.68 64.95 3.46
CA GLY A 209 -21.11 65.13 3.68
C GLY A 209 -21.51 65.70 5.03
N ARG A 210 -21.98 66.95 5.01
CA ARG A 210 -22.66 67.68 6.09
C ARG A 210 -23.86 66.93 6.70
N GLY A 211 -24.17 67.19 7.97
CA GLY A 211 -25.54 67.04 8.52
C GLY A 211 -25.57 66.48 9.95
N ARG A 212 -25.75 67.33 10.97
CA ARG A 212 -27.04 67.64 11.63
C ARG A 212 -27.70 66.46 12.38
N GLY A 213 -27.37 66.37 13.68
CA GLY A 213 -28.31 66.30 14.81
C GLY A 213 -29.11 65.02 15.08
N ARG A 214 -29.07 64.55 16.33
CA ARG A 214 -30.24 64.44 17.24
C ARG A 214 -29.82 63.86 18.59
N GLY A 215 -30.19 64.57 19.65
CA GLY A 215 -29.68 64.37 21.00
C GLY A 215 -30.13 63.09 21.70
N ARG A 216 -29.25 62.61 22.57
CA ARG A 216 -29.65 62.03 23.85
C ARG A 216 -29.20 63.02 24.91
N SER A 217 -30.15 63.52 25.70
CA SER A 217 -29.84 64.29 26.90
C SER A 217 -29.02 63.38 27.80
N PHE A 218 -27.74 63.69 27.96
CA PHE A 218 -26.84 62.96 28.85
C PHE A 218 -26.88 63.67 30.19
N ASP A 219 -27.32 62.99 31.25
CA ASP A 219 -27.38 63.57 32.59
C ASP A 219 -25.97 63.79 33.13
N LYS A 220 -25.50 65.04 33.02
CA LYS A 220 -24.15 65.46 33.42
C LYS A 220 -23.94 65.49 34.93
N ALA A 221 -25.00 65.30 35.74
CA ALA A 221 -24.95 65.39 37.20
C ALA A 221 -23.95 64.43 37.88
N ARG A 222 -23.62 63.30 37.23
CA ARG A 222 -22.64 62.32 37.73
C ARG A 222 -21.29 62.38 37.01
N VAL A 223 -21.11 63.32 36.08
CA VAL A 223 -19.86 63.49 35.33
C VAL A 223 -18.93 64.38 36.14
N GLU A 224 -17.77 63.85 36.50
CA GLU A 224 -16.69 64.61 37.14
C GLU A 224 -15.78 65.25 36.08
N CYS A 225 -15.54 66.54 36.22
CA CYS A 225 -14.64 67.27 35.35
C CYS A 225 -13.17 66.91 35.64
N TYR A 226 -12.44 66.36 34.67
CA TYR A 226 -11.03 65.99 34.79
C TYR A 226 -10.05 67.17 35.04
N LYS A 227 -10.52 68.42 34.98
CA LYS A 227 -9.68 69.61 35.24
C LYS A 227 -9.89 70.21 36.63
N CYS A 228 -11.13 70.27 37.12
CA CYS A 228 -11.44 70.89 38.42
C CYS A 228 -12.08 69.92 39.43
N HIS A 229 -12.27 68.65 39.05
CA HIS A 229 -12.84 67.57 39.86
C HIS A 229 -14.24 67.85 40.43
N LYS A 230 -14.97 68.81 39.85
CA LYS A 230 -16.38 69.09 40.21
C LYS A 230 -17.33 68.34 39.28
N LEU A 231 -18.44 67.88 39.85
CA LEU A 231 -19.49 67.18 39.12
C LEU A 231 -20.36 68.15 38.31
N GLY A 232 -21.04 67.66 37.26
CA GLY A 232 -22.08 68.42 36.55
C GLY A 232 -21.70 68.96 35.18
N HIS A 233 -20.43 68.87 34.76
CA HIS A 233 -19.96 69.41 33.49
C HIS A 233 -18.74 68.65 32.95
N PHE A 234 -18.54 68.72 31.63
CA PHE A 234 -17.36 68.16 30.99
C PHE A 234 -16.19 69.14 31.03
N GLN A 235 -14.96 68.63 30.86
CA GLN A 235 -13.73 69.42 30.89
C GLN A 235 -13.73 70.63 29.94
N TYR A 236 -14.39 70.54 28.79
CA TYR A 236 -14.49 71.63 27.81
C TYR A 236 -15.49 72.73 28.19
N GLU A 237 -16.34 72.50 29.20
CA GLU A 237 -17.33 73.45 29.74
C GLU A 237 -16.87 74.07 31.07
N CYS A 238 -15.64 73.78 31.53
CA CYS A 238 -15.14 74.21 32.84
C CYS A 238 -14.83 75.72 32.86
N PRO A 239 -15.53 76.52 33.69
CA PRO A 239 -15.24 77.94 33.83
C PRO A 239 -13.99 78.12 34.71
N ARG A 240 -12.85 78.20 34.03
CA ARG A 240 -11.47 78.34 34.54
C ARG A 240 -10.83 77.03 35.00
#